data_AF-A0A815NLP1-F1
#
_entry.id   AF-A0A815NLP1-F1
#
_cell.length_a   1.000
_cell.length_b   1.000
_cell.length_c   1.000
_cell.angle_alpha   90.00
_cell.angle_beta   90.00
_cell.angle_gamma   90.00
#
_symmetry.space_group_name_H-M   'P 1'
#
loop_
_entity.id
_entity.type
_entity.pdbx_description
1 polymer ?
#
loop_
_entity_poly.entity_id
_entity_poly.type
_entity_poly.pdbx_seq_one_letter_code
_entity_poly.pdbx_strand_id
1 'polypeptide(L)'
;MFIPIGFNIQENNCVPSTDPFYLFIQVIVFVILNIPGALFSLYTFITRTNIKTIDHLAIDSFLNTIVINLAHTHCALTFYLYTLTSKEFRKQCLLTICYIQRQFIIRFQ
;
A
#
# COMPACT_ATOMS: atom_id res chain seq x y z
N MET A 1 27.31 19.29 -23.81
CA MET A 1 26.35 18.95 -24.88
C MET A 1 24.97 18.85 -24.24
N PHE A 2 24.16 19.89 -24.43
CA PHE A 2 22.81 20.01 -23.87
C PHE A 2 21.84 19.14 -24.65
N ILE A 3 20.94 18.43 -23.96
CA ILE A 3 19.67 17.97 -24.52
C ILE A 3 18.58 18.71 -23.76
N PRO A 4 17.85 19.65 -24.39
CA PRO A 4 16.77 20.36 -23.74
C PRO A 4 15.55 19.44 -23.72
N ILE A 5 15.19 18.91 -22.56
CA ILE A 5 13.89 18.27 -22.39
C ILE A 5 12.88 19.38 -22.17
N GLY A 6 12.38 19.94 -23.27
CA GLY A 6 11.16 20.71 -23.29
C GLY A 6 9.98 19.78 -23.02
N PHE A 7 9.69 19.49 -21.75
CA PHE A 7 8.41 18.93 -21.37
C PHE A 7 7.41 20.09 -21.30
N ASN A 8 6.73 20.31 -22.43
CA ASN A 8 5.54 21.12 -22.52
C ASN A 8 4.49 20.49 -21.60
N ILE A 9 4.43 20.96 -20.35
CA ILE A 9 3.34 20.68 -19.43
C ILE A 9 2.17 21.48 -19.98
N GLN A 10 1.45 20.88 -20.94
CA GLN A 10 0.18 21.43 -21.35
C GLN A 10 -0.78 21.24 -20.17
N GLU A 11 -0.94 22.33 -19.44
CA GLU A 11 -1.78 22.58 -18.28
C GLU A 11 -3.28 22.57 -18.66
N ASN A 12 -3.74 21.55 -19.39
CA ASN A 12 -5.14 21.44 -19.80
C ASN A 12 -5.71 20.08 -19.39
N ASN A 13 -6.47 20.12 -18.30
CA ASN A 13 -7.60 19.24 -18.01
C ASN A 13 -7.27 17.76 -17.73
N CYS A 14 -6.46 17.50 -16.71
CA CYS A 14 -6.46 16.19 -16.04
C CYS A 14 -7.08 16.33 -14.64
N VAL A 15 -8.35 16.74 -14.57
CA VAL A 15 -9.18 16.30 -13.45
C VAL A 15 -9.24 14.78 -13.60
N PRO A 16 -8.67 13.97 -12.70
CA PRO A 16 -8.92 12.55 -12.77
C PRO A 16 -10.43 12.41 -12.66
N SER A 17 -11.08 11.81 -13.66
CA SER A 17 -12.39 11.22 -13.46
C SER A 17 -12.17 10.09 -12.45
N THR A 18 -12.05 10.43 -11.17
CA THR A 18 -12.12 9.50 -10.06
C THR A 18 -13.53 8.97 -10.08
N ASP A 19 -13.71 7.90 -10.85
CA ASP A 19 -14.94 7.15 -10.85
C ASP A 19 -15.24 6.80 -9.38
N PRO A 20 -16.38 7.27 -8.81
CA PRO A 20 -16.67 7.12 -7.39
C PRO A 20 -16.64 5.66 -6.93
N PHE A 21 -16.83 4.75 -7.88
CA PHE A 21 -16.72 3.31 -7.72
C PHE A 21 -15.31 2.84 -7.29
N TYR A 22 -14.23 3.45 -7.78
CA TYR A 22 -12.88 3.06 -7.39
C TYR A 22 -12.54 3.51 -5.97
N LEU A 23 -12.92 4.73 -5.60
CA LEU A 23 -12.81 5.21 -4.22
C LEU A 23 -13.55 4.27 -3.26
N PHE A 24 -14.73 3.81 -3.67
CA PHE A 24 -15.50 2.85 -2.90
C PHE A 24 -14.79 1.49 -2.75
N ILE A 25 -14.21 0.94 -3.83
CA ILE A 25 -13.40 -0.29 -3.77
C ILE A 25 -12.20 -0.10 -2.84
N GLN A 26 -11.50 1.02 -2.94
CA GLN A 26 -10.33 1.29 -2.11
C GLN A 26 -10.69 1.37 -0.63
N VAL A 27 -11.82 2.01 -0.30
CA VAL A 27 -12.34 2.06 1.08
C VAL A 27 -12.74 0.66 1.57
N ILE A 28 -13.42 -0.15 0.75
CA ILE A 28 -13.79 -1.52 1.12
C ILE A 28 -12.55 -2.36 1.41
N VAL A 29 -11.56 -2.32 0.52
CA VAL A 29 -10.29 -3.07 0.68
C VAL A 29 -9.57 -2.61 1.94
N PHE A 30 -9.53 -1.30 2.20
CA PHE A 30 -8.95 -0.75 3.42
C PHE A 30 -9.66 -1.26 4.67
N VAL A 31 -10.99 -1.24 4.69
CA VAL A 31 -11.81 -1.65 5.84
C VAL A 31 -11.65 -3.15 6.12
N ILE A 32 -11.77 -4.00 5.10
CA ILE A 32 -11.66 -5.46 5.25
C ILE A 32 -10.27 -5.85 5.78
N LEU A 33 -9.22 -5.20 5.32
CA LEU A 33 -7.85 -5.57 5.66
C LEU A 33 -7.38 -4.99 7.02
N ASN A 34 -7.93 -3.85 7.45
CA ASN A 34 -7.51 -3.22 8.72
C ASN A 34 -8.39 -3.58 9.92
N ILE A 35 -9.67 -3.90 9.73
CA ILE A 35 -10.58 -4.28 10.84
C ILE A 35 -10.02 -5.44 11.69
N PRO A 36 -9.53 -6.55 11.10
CA PRO A 36 -9.05 -7.68 11.88
C PRO A 36 -7.86 -7.31 12.78
N GLY A 37 -6.95 -6.46 12.29
CA GLY A 37 -5.82 -5.97 13.07
C GLY A 37 -6.25 -5.07 14.22
N ALA A 38 -7.20 -4.16 13.99
CA ALA A 38 -7.75 -3.29 15.04
C ALA A 38 -8.46 -4.08 16.14
N LEU A 39 -9.30 -5.07 15.75
CA LEU A 39 -9.99 -5.95 16.69
C LEU A 39 -9.01 -6.81 17.49
N PHE A 40 -7.99 -7.37 16.85
CA PHE A 40 -6.96 -8.16 17.53
C PHE A 40 -6.14 -7.33 18.52
N SER A 41 -5.76 -6.10 18.15
CA SER A 41 -5.07 -5.15 19.03
C SER A 41 -5.92 -4.79 20.25
N LEU A 42 -7.21 -4.52 20.05
CA LEU A 42 -8.14 -4.21 21.14
C LEU A 42 -8.35 -5.42 22.06
N TYR A 43 -8.52 -6.62 21.50
CA TYR A 43 -8.64 -7.86 22.25
C TYR A 43 -7.38 -8.16 23.08
N THR A 44 -6.20 -8.01 22.50
CA THR A 44 -4.93 -8.21 23.23
C THR A 44 -4.70 -7.16 24.31
N PHE A 45 -5.16 -5.93 24.11
CA PHE A 45 -5.13 -4.88 25.13
C PHE A 45 -6.02 -5.23 26.33
N ILE A 46 -7.27 -5.63 26.10
CA ILE A 46 -8.23 -5.99 27.16
C ILE A 46 -7.78 -7.25 27.91
N THR A 47 -7.22 -8.24 27.21
CA THR A 47 -6.83 -9.52 27.80
C THR A 47 -5.41 -9.53 28.37
N ARG A 48 -4.71 -8.40 28.38
CA ARG A 48 -3.30 -8.31 28.80
C ARG A 48 -3.05 -8.73 30.25
N THR A 49 -4.03 -8.53 31.13
CA THR A 49 -3.94 -8.89 32.55
C THR A 49 -4.48 -10.29 32.86
N ASN A 50 -5.05 -10.97 31.87
CA ASN A 50 -5.63 -12.30 32.06
C ASN A 50 -4.57 -13.38 31.83
N ILE A 51 -4.55 -14.38 32.71
CA ILE A 51 -3.74 -15.59 32.52
C ILE A 51 -4.40 -16.40 31.39
N LYS A 52 -3.73 -16.51 30.26
CA LYS A 52 -4.21 -17.25 29.09
C LYS A 52 -3.86 -18.72 29.23
N THR A 53 -4.79 -19.60 28.90
CA THR A 53 -4.51 -21.03 28.75
C THR A 53 -3.68 -21.28 27.48
N ILE A 54 -3.07 -22.46 27.38
CA ILE A 54 -2.25 -22.86 26.23
C ILE A 54 -3.06 -22.77 24.92
N ASP A 55 -4.33 -23.21 24.95
CA ASP A 55 -5.23 -23.16 23.79
C ASP A 55 -5.53 -21.72 23.36
N HIS A 56 -5.74 -20.81 24.31
CA HIS A 56 -5.93 -19.39 24.01
C HIS A 56 -4.68 -18.76 23.40
N LEU A 57 -3.49 -19.17 23.86
CA LEU A 57 -2.22 -18.69 23.30
C LEU A 57 -2.03 -19.15 21.84
N ALA A 58 -2.43 -20.38 21.53
CA ALA A 58 -2.37 -20.92 20.17
C ALA A 58 -3.33 -20.17 19.22
N ILE A 59 -4.54 -19.87 19.67
CA ILE A 59 -5.52 -19.07 18.92
C ILE A 59 -4.98 -17.66 18.68
N ASP A 60 -4.40 -17.02 19.70
CA ASP A 60 -3.83 -15.67 19.57
C ASP A 60 -2.66 -15.64 18.58
N SER A 61 -1.81 -16.66 18.59
CA SER A 61 -0.71 -16.79 17.63
C SER A 61 -1.24 -16.95 16.20
N PHE A 62 -2.26 -17.77 15.98
CA PHE A 62 -2.91 -17.94 14.69
C PHE A 62 -3.54 -16.64 14.18
N LEU A 63 -4.28 -15.92 15.03
CA LEU A 63 -4.86 -14.62 14.70
C LEU A 63 -3.78 -13.58 14.37
N ASN A 64 -2.68 -13.57 15.12
CA ASN A 64 -1.55 -12.68 14.84
C ASN A 64 -0.94 -12.95 13.47
N THR A 65 -0.75 -14.21 13.09
CA THR A 65 -0.26 -14.58 11.75
C THR A 65 -1.22 -14.10 10.65
N ILE A 66 -2.53 -14.24 10.84
CA ILE A 66 -3.53 -13.72 9.90
C ILE A 66 -3.41 -12.20 9.76
N VAL A 67 -3.32 -11.46 10.87
CA VAL A 67 -3.21 -10.00 10.86
C VAL A 67 -1.95 -9.54 10.12
N ILE A 68 -0.81 -10.18 10.36
CA ILE A 68 0.46 -9.86 9.69
C ILE A 68 0.34 -10.12 8.17
N ASN A 69 -0.24 -11.25 7.78
CA ASN A 69 -0.46 -11.57 6.37
C ASN A 69 -1.39 -10.56 5.70
N LEU A 70 -2.49 -10.17 6.36
CA LEU A 70 -3.42 -9.15 5.87
C LEU A 70 -2.73 -7.79 5.67
N ALA A 71 -1.86 -7.39 6.61
CA ALA A 71 -1.11 -6.14 6.49
C ALA A 71 -0.17 -6.14 5.28
N HIS A 72 0.52 -7.26 5.02
CA HIS A 72 1.36 -7.40 3.82
C HIS A 72 0.53 -7.37 2.53
N THR A 73 -0.60 -8.10 2.51
CA THR A 73 -1.51 -8.11 1.36
C THR A 73 -2.12 -6.73 1.10
N HIS A 74 -2.40 -5.93 2.14
CA HIS A 74 -2.88 -4.56 2.01
C HIS A 74 -1.89 -3.65 1.28
N CYS A 75 -0.60 -3.70 1.63
CA CYS A 75 0.43 -2.92 0.92
C CYS A 75 0.52 -3.29 -0.56
N ALA A 76 0.47 -4.59 -0.88
CA ALA A 76 0.50 -5.06 -2.26
C ALA A 76 -0.75 -4.65 -3.05
N LEU A 77 -1.94 -4.81 -2.46
CA LEU A 77 -3.21 -4.44 -3.08
C LEU A 77 -3.34 -2.96 -3.32
N THR A 78 -2.97 -2.12 -2.35
CA THR A 78 -3.01 -0.66 -2.50
C THR A 78 -2.07 -0.20 -3.61
N PHE A 79 -0.84 -0.72 -3.66
CA PHE A 79 0.10 -0.44 -4.74
C PHE A 79 -0.45 -0.86 -6.11
N TYR A 80 -1.03 -2.05 -6.20
CA TYR A 80 -1.65 -2.55 -7.43
C TYR A 80 -2.83 -1.70 -7.89
N LEU A 81 -3.72 -1.32 -6.95
CA LEU A 81 -4.87 -0.46 -7.20
C LEU A 81 -4.43 0.90 -7.74
N TYR A 82 -3.43 1.54 -7.13
CA TYR A 82 -2.88 2.81 -7.61
C TYR A 82 -2.21 2.69 -8.98
N THR A 83 -1.53 1.58 -9.24
CA THR A 83 -0.89 1.31 -10.54
C THR A 83 -1.92 1.17 -11.65
N LEU A 84 -3.04 0.49 -11.38
CA LEU A 84 -4.09 0.28 -12.38
C LEU A 84 -4.87 1.56 -12.68
N THR A 85 -5.22 2.32 -11.66
CA THR A 85 -6.13 3.48 -11.82
C THR A 85 -5.44 4.78 -12.15
N SER A 86 -4.30 5.07 -11.54
CA SER A 86 -3.65 6.35 -11.72
C SER A 86 -2.62 6.29 -12.84
N LYS A 87 -2.93 6.96 -13.96
CA LYS A 87 -1.95 7.21 -15.04
C LYS A 87 -0.77 8.04 -14.54
N GLU A 88 -1.03 8.99 -13.64
CA GLU A 88 0.02 9.83 -13.05
C GLU A 88 0.93 9.01 -12.13
N PHE A 89 0.36 8.11 -11.31
CA PHE A 89 1.17 7.21 -10.47
C PHE A 89 2.10 6.33 -11.32
N ARG A 90 1.61 5.77 -12.43
CA ARG A 90 2.45 4.99 -13.37
C ARG A 90 3.60 5.81 -13.94
N LYS A 91 3.34 7.06 -14.33
CA LYS A 91 4.37 7.97 -14.85
C LYS A 91 5.44 8.27 -13.80
N GLN A 92 5.03 8.61 -12.57
CA GLN A 92 5.95 8.86 -11.47
C GLN A 92 6.76 7.60 -11.12
N CYS A 93 6.13 6.43 -11.08
CA CYS A 93 6.81 5.17 -10.79
C CYS A 93 7.89 4.83 -11.83
N LEU A 94 7.61 5.03 -13.12
CA LEU A 94 8.60 4.87 -14.20
C LEU A 94 9.78 5.85 -14.06
N LEU A 95 9.49 7.12 -13.71
CA LEU A 95 10.52 8.11 -13.47
C LEU A 95 11.43 7.72 -12.29
N THR A 96 10.84 7.24 -11.19
CA THR A 96 11.60 6.76 -10.03
C THR A 96 12.49 5.57 -10.39
N ILE A 97 11.97 4.58 -11.13
CA ILE A 97 12.76 3.43 -11.58
C ILE A 97 13.91 3.87 -12.49
N CYS A 98 13.65 4.74 -13.45
CA CYS A 98 14.68 5.28 -14.34
C CYS A 98 15.77 6.05 -13.58
N TYR A 99 15.38 6.81 -12.55
CA TYR A 99 16.31 7.53 -11.69
C TYR A 99 17.19 6.57 -10.87
N ILE A 100 16.59 5.53 -10.28
CA ILE A 100 17.32 4.51 -9.51
C ILE A 100 18.31 3.75 -10.42
N GLN A 101 17.88 3.34 -11.61
CA GLN A 101 18.76 2.68 -12.58
C GLN A 101 19.97 3.54 -12.94
N ARG A 102 19.76 4.85 -13.15
CA ARG A 102 20.84 5.78 -13.46
C ARG A 102 21.80 5.97 -12.29
N GLN A 103 21.30 6.09 -11.06
CA GLN A 103 22.12 6.16 -9.85
C GLN A 103 22.96 4.89 -9.66
N PHE A 104 22.40 3.73 -9.97
CA PHE A 104 23.11 2.45 -9.84
C PHE A 104 24.26 2.33 -10.85
N ILE A 105 24.05 2.76 -12.10
CA ILE A 105 25.08 2.79 -13.14
C ILE A 105 26.24 3.73 -12.77
N ILE A 106 25.94 4.92 -12.25
CA ILE A 106 26.97 5.91 -11.88
C ILE A 106 27.80 5.45 -10.67
N ARG A 107 27.23 4.65 -9.75
CA ARG A 107 27.97 4.15 -8.57
C ARG A 107 28.87 2.95 -8.84
N PHE A 108 28.72 2.27 -9.97
CA PHE A 108 29.47 1.07 -10.34
C PHE A 108 30.48 1.31 -11.47
N GLN A 109 30.71 2.57 -11.84
CA GLN A 109 31.71 3.01 -12.82
C GLN A 109 32.77 3.87 -12.14
#